data_AF-A0A356W5D8-F1
#
_entry.id   AF-A0A356W5D8-F1
#
_cell.length_a   1.000
_cell.length_b   1.000
_cell.length_c   1.000
_cell.angle_alpha   90.00
_cell.angle_beta   90.00
_cell.angle_gamma   90.00
#
_symmetry.space_group_name_H-M   'P 1'
#
loop_
_entity.id
_entity.type
_entity.pdbx_description
1 polymer ?
#
loop_
_entity_poly.entity_id
_entity_poly.type
_entity_poly.pdbx_seq_one_letter_code
_entity_poly.pdbx_strand_id
1 'polypeptide(L)'
;MNNAQDNPFRSEKALKRLRRRRNADMRFQGYGIVALGFALFALVFLISAIAWKASGASTYHVIRVDLELSPQTILPEGDASPEEITRNIEGFYSLVRNDLLTRFPEANETVQSKRAFSSLIDRMAVLPLAREVADEPHLIGQTTSVDVPLSDDVDMFLKGAAPRAIFLRVGEASSPMRNAEEGDFKIEVARLNKVSAKIAAIGQHGAEPTVLLVADTSVARIKSMEDGNVTLQMLTGRQDQFDGASVKAVIIPSPEDQRSVSDQQIAWALALKAEGVIKRVPHFSLLTHTDSTYPELAGALAALVGSLLTMLVTAAVSIPMGIFAAIFLEE
;
A
#
# COMPACT_ATOMS: atom_id res chain seq x y z
N MET A 1 52.43 -69.87 36.00
CA MET A 1 52.74 -68.46 35.68
C MET A 1 52.63 -68.31 34.17
N ASN A 2 51.55 -67.70 33.68
CA ASN A 2 51.42 -67.26 32.29
C ASN A 2 50.73 -65.89 32.30
N ASN A 3 51.32 -64.97 31.54
CA ASN A 3 51.19 -63.51 31.63
C ASN A 3 49.77 -62.97 31.49
N ALA A 4 49.36 -62.14 32.46
CA ALA A 4 48.27 -61.18 32.35
C ALA A 4 48.73 -59.90 31.60
N GLN A 5 49.37 -60.06 30.44
CA GLN A 5 49.78 -58.95 29.58
C GLN A 5 49.52 -59.33 28.12
N ASP A 6 48.29 -59.09 27.67
CA ASP A 6 47.99 -58.48 26.37
C ASP A 6 46.47 -58.47 26.20
N ASN A 7 45.81 -57.52 26.86
CA ASN A 7 44.49 -57.10 26.41
C ASN A 7 44.71 -55.86 25.53
N PRO A 8 44.71 -55.99 24.19
CA PRO A 8 45.06 -54.90 23.27
C PRO A 8 44.16 -53.66 23.40
N PHE A 9 43.05 -53.79 24.15
CA PHE A 9 42.05 -52.75 24.41
C PHE A 9 42.33 -51.87 25.65
N ARG A 10 43.46 -52.06 26.37
CA ARG A 10 43.80 -51.27 27.59
C ARG A 10 45.19 -50.61 27.57
N SER A 11 45.73 -50.24 26.40
CA SER A 11 46.95 -49.41 26.34
C SER A 11 46.62 -47.91 26.46
N GLU A 12 47.46 -47.15 27.17
CA GLU A 12 47.32 -45.68 27.33
C GLU A 12 47.32 -44.95 25.98
N LYS A 13 48.05 -45.49 24.99
CA LYS A 13 48.05 -45.03 23.60
C LYS A 13 46.71 -45.26 22.89
N ALA A 14 46.02 -46.38 23.16
CA ALA A 14 44.68 -46.65 22.63
C ALA A 14 43.63 -45.71 23.25
N LEU A 15 43.71 -45.44 24.56
CA LEU A 15 42.86 -44.46 25.25
C LEU A 15 43.04 -43.04 24.71
N LYS A 16 44.28 -42.60 24.42
CA LYS A 16 44.56 -41.28 23.83
C LYS A 16 44.03 -41.15 22.40
N ARG A 17 44.09 -42.23 21.59
CA ARG A 17 43.49 -42.29 20.25
C ARG A 17 41.96 -42.24 20.30
N LEU A 18 41.34 -42.98 21.22
CA LEU A 18 39.89 -42.97 21.47
C LEU A 18 39.38 -41.57 21.88
N ARG A 19 40.09 -40.89 22.78
CA ARG A 19 39.73 -39.54 23.24
C ARG A 19 39.84 -38.51 22.12
N ARG A 20 40.83 -38.65 21.23
CA ARG A 20 41.00 -37.77 20.05
C ARG A 20 39.87 -37.96 19.03
N ARG A 21 39.41 -39.19 18.80
CA ARG A 21 38.26 -39.50 17.94
C ARG A 21 36.97 -38.90 18.51
N ARG A 22 36.69 -39.17 19.80
CA ARG A 22 35.50 -38.65 20.49
C ARG A 22 35.42 -37.11 20.48
N ASN A 23 36.55 -36.41 20.59
CA ASN A 23 36.58 -34.95 20.50
C ASN A 23 36.32 -34.43 19.07
N ALA A 24 36.64 -35.20 18.03
CA ALA A 24 36.30 -34.87 16.65
C ALA A 24 34.80 -35.12 16.39
N ASP A 25 34.28 -36.24 16.89
CA ASP A 25 32.86 -36.59 16.81
C ASP A 25 31.98 -35.53 17.50
N MET A 26 32.37 -35.07 18.70
CA MET A 26 31.68 -33.99 19.40
C MET A 26 31.68 -32.66 18.64
N ARG A 27 32.75 -32.35 17.89
CA ARG A 27 32.81 -31.12 17.07
C ARG A 27 31.91 -31.25 15.85
N PHE A 28 31.90 -32.41 15.20
CA PHE A 28 31.01 -32.69 14.06
C PHE A 28 29.53 -32.60 14.46
N GLN A 29 29.16 -33.24 15.58
CA GLN A 29 27.81 -33.14 16.15
C GLN A 29 27.47 -31.68 16.53
N GLY A 30 28.41 -30.94 17.10
CA GLY A 30 28.26 -29.51 17.37
C GLY A 30 27.99 -28.68 16.11
N TYR A 31 28.74 -28.94 15.01
CA TYR A 31 28.52 -28.28 13.73
C TYR A 31 27.14 -28.62 13.14
N GLY A 32 26.68 -29.87 13.26
CA GLY A 32 25.35 -30.29 12.82
C GLY A 32 24.21 -29.58 13.57
N ILE A 33 24.30 -29.49 14.91
CA ILE A 33 23.31 -28.78 15.74
C ILE A 33 23.30 -27.29 15.42
N VAL A 34 24.48 -26.67 15.27
CA VAL A 34 24.58 -25.26 14.89
C VAL A 34 24.00 -25.02 13.49
N ALA A 35 24.28 -25.88 12.52
CA ALA A 35 23.75 -25.78 11.16
C ALA A 35 22.21 -25.92 11.16
N LEU A 36 21.66 -26.88 11.91
CA LEU A 36 20.23 -27.06 12.06
C LEU A 36 19.56 -25.85 12.73
N GLY A 37 20.15 -25.35 13.82
CA GLY A 37 19.66 -24.15 14.50
C GLY A 37 19.67 -22.93 13.60
N PHE A 38 20.73 -22.75 12.79
CA PHE A 38 20.81 -21.69 11.81
C PHE A 38 19.75 -21.82 10.71
N ALA A 39 19.50 -23.02 10.20
CA ALA A 39 18.47 -23.26 9.19
C ALA A 39 17.06 -22.94 9.71
N LEU A 40 16.73 -23.38 10.94
CA LEU A 40 15.45 -23.06 11.58
C LEU A 40 15.32 -21.56 11.85
N PHE A 41 16.40 -20.92 12.31
CA PHE A 41 16.43 -19.48 12.50
C PHE A 41 16.17 -18.73 11.19
N ALA A 42 16.87 -19.10 10.10
CA ALA A 42 16.69 -18.48 8.80
C ALA A 42 15.26 -18.65 8.27
N LEU A 43 14.64 -19.81 8.49
CA LEU A 43 13.24 -20.07 8.14
C LEU A 43 12.28 -19.15 8.91
N VAL A 44 12.40 -19.09 10.24
CA VAL A 44 11.56 -18.22 11.09
C VAL A 44 11.78 -16.75 10.73
N PHE A 45 13.02 -16.35 10.49
CA PHE A 45 13.37 -15.00 10.05
C PHE A 45 12.71 -14.65 8.70
N LEU A 46 12.76 -15.56 7.73
CA LEU A 46 12.15 -15.36 6.42
C LEU A 46 10.63 -15.25 6.51
N ILE A 47 9.97 -16.15 7.27
CA ILE A 47 8.52 -16.08 7.51
C ILE A 47 8.15 -14.75 8.19
N SER A 48 8.92 -14.33 9.20
CA SER A 48 8.71 -13.06 9.91
C SER A 48 8.90 -11.85 8.97
N ALA A 49 9.91 -11.90 8.10
CA ALA A 49 10.17 -10.84 7.13
C ALA A 49 9.05 -10.73 6.08
N ILE A 50 8.49 -11.86 5.64
CA ILE A 50 7.33 -11.88 4.73
C ILE A 50 6.11 -11.29 5.44
N ALA A 51 5.81 -11.72 6.67
CA ALA A 51 4.69 -11.19 7.45
C ALA A 51 4.82 -9.68 7.68
N TRP A 52 6.03 -9.19 7.97
CA TRP A 52 6.29 -7.76 8.14
C TRP A 52 6.07 -6.97 6.85
N LYS A 53 6.54 -7.48 5.70
CA LYS A 53 6.31 -6.85 4.39
C LYS A 53 4.82 -6.87 4.00
N ALA A 54 4.10 -7.92 4.37
CA ALA A 54 2.67 -8.05 4.11
C ALA A 54 1.79 -7.14 4.98
N SER A 55 2.31 -6.57 6.09
CA SER A 55 1.51 -5.73 6.99
C SER A 55 0.90 -4.50 6.30
N GLY A 56 1.52 -4.00 5.22
CA GLY A 56 0.97 -2.90 4.40
C GLY A 56 -0.36 -3.24 3.71
N ALA A 57 -0.62 -4.52 3.42
CA ALA A 57 -1.86 -5.00 2.79
C ALA A 57 -3.00 -5.23 3.81
N SER A 58 -2.71 -5.18 5.11
CA SER A 58 -3.70 -5.46 6.18
C SER A 58 -4.76 -4.37 6.38
N THR A 59 -4.69 -3.29 5.60
CA THR A 59 -5.57 -2.12 5.71
C THR A 59 -5.79 -1.55 4.32
N TYR A 60 -6.83 -0.76 4.13
CA TYR A 60 -7.09 -0.01 2.90
C TYR A 60 -7.83 1.28 3.26
N HIS A 61 -7.86 2.23 2.34
CA HIS A 61 -8.57 3.49 2.51
C HIS A 61 -9.97 3.43 1.87
N VAL A 62 -10.94 3.96 2.58
CA VAL A 62 -12.32 4.15 2.12
C VAL A 62 -12.66 5.63 2.15
N ILE A 63 -13.50 6.08 1.22
CA ILE A 63 -14.16 7.38 1.27
C ILE A 63 -15.55 7.18 1.86
N ARG A 64 -15.90 7.99 2.84
CA ARG A 64 -17.28 8.08 3.33
C ARG A 64 -18.09 9.05 2.49
N VAL A 65 -19.17 8.56 1.92
CA VAL A 65 -20.12 9.34 1.11
C VAL A 65 -21.53 9.18 1.66
N ASP A 66 -22.28 10.28 1.73
CA ASP A 66 -23.68 10.27 2.13
C ASP A 66 -24.52 10.31 0.85
N LEU A 67 -25.06 9.15 0.47
CA LEU A 67 -25.68 8.95 -0.84
C LEU A 67 -27.18 8.83 -0.72
N GLU A 68 -27.90 9.62 -1.52
CA GLU A 68 -29.31 9.36 -1.80
C GLU A 68 -29.42 8.20 -2.81
N LEU A 69 -29.99 7.08 -2.38
CA LEU A 69 -30.18 5.89 -3.19
C LEU A 69 -31.36 6.07 -4.16
N SER A 70 -31.19 6.90 -5.19
CA SER A 70 -32.25 7.26 -6.12
C SER A 70 -32.86 6.04 -6.82
N PRO A 71 -34.20 5.83 -6.73
CA PRO A 71 -34.88 4.72 -7.38
C PRO A 71 -34.67 4.70 -8.90
N GLN A 72 -34.61 5.88 -9.54
CA GLN A 72 -34.47 5.99 -10.99
C GLN A 72 -33.10 5.54 -11.50
N THR A 73 -32.08 5.63 -10.64
CA THR A 73 -30.70 5.24 -10.97
C THR A 73 -30.45 3.77 -10.66
N ILE A 74 -31.03 3.25 -9.56
CA ILE A 74 -30.86 1.86 -9.12
C ILE A 74 -31.79 0.92 -9.90
N LEU A 75 -33.02 1.35 -10.20
CA LEU A 75 -34.06 0.55 -10.85
C LEU A 75 -34.58 1.24 -12.14
N PRO A 76 -33.75 1.40 -13.19
CA PRO A 76 -34.17 2.10 -14.40
C PRO A 76 -35.35 1.44 -15.12
N GLU A 77 -35.45 0.12 -15.04
CA GLU A 77 -36.56 -0.67 -15.62
C GLU A 77 -37.69 -0.96 -14.60
N GLY A 78 -37.52 -0.55 -13.34
CA GLY A 78 -38.50 -0.74 -12.27
C GLY A 78 -38.52 -2.14 -11.63
N ASP A 79 -37.65 -3.06 -12.04
CA ASP A 79 -37.54 -4.39 -11.42
C ASP A 79 -36.68 -4.36 -10.14
N ALA A 80 -37.32 -4.52 -8.98
CA ALA A 80 -36.65 -4.55 -7.67
C ALA A 80 -36.17 -5.95 -7.24
N SER A 81 -35.99 -6.88 -8.19
CA SER A 81 -35.42 -8.20 -7.88
C SER A 81 -33.97 -8.08 -7.38
N PRO A 82 -33.55 -8.88 -6.36
CA PRO A 82 -32.19 -8.80 -5.82
C PRO A 82 -31.08 -9.01 -6.87
N GLU A 83 -31.35 -9.83 -7.88
CA GLU A 83 -30.44 -10.12 -8.98
C GLU A 83 -30.22 -8.90 -9.87
N GLU A 84 -31.29 -8.20 -10.27
CA GLU A 84 -31.19 -7.00 -11.11
C GLU A 84 -30.58 -5.81 -10.34
N ILE A 85 -30.91 -5.65 -9.06
CA ILE A 85 -30.27 -4.65 -8.19
C ILE A 85 -28.75 -4.89 -8.15
N THR A 86 -28.33 -6.12 -7.84
CA THR A 86 -26.89 -6.46 -7.74
C THR A 86 -26.18 -6.29 -9.08
N ARG A 87 -26.87 -6.55 -10.20
CA ARG A 87 -26.31 -6.43 -11.55
C ARG A 87 -26.06 -4.98 -11.97
N ASN A 88 -26.82 -4.01 -11.45
CA ASN A 88 -26.72 -2.59 -11.80
C ASN A 88 -25.55 -1.87 -11.09
N ILE A 89 -24.33 -2.39 -11.24
CA ILE A 89 -23.12 -1.81 -10.64
C ILE A 89 -22.86 -0.38 -11.14
N GLU A 90 -23.11 -0.09 -12.42
CA GLU A 90 -22.90 1.25 -12.97
C GLU A 90 -23.85 2.28 -12.33
N GLY A 91 -25.08 1.89 -11.98
CA GLY A 91 -26.02 2.74 -11.25
C GLY A 91 -25.44 3.20 -9.91
N PHE A 92 -25.04 2.26 -9.05
CA PHE A 92 -24.41 2.57 -7.75
C PHE A 92 -23.11 3.37 -7.90
N TYR A 93 -22.25 2.97 -8.83
CA TYR A 93 -21.00 3.67 -9.12
C TYR A 93 -21.26 5.11 -9.56
N SER A 94 -22.27 5.34 -10.39
CA SER A 94 -22.63 6.68 -10.85
C SER A 94 -23.14 7.58 -9.72
N LEU A 95 -23.87 7.02 -8.74
CA LEU A 95 -24.31 7.78 -7.56
C LEU A 95 -23.09 8.28 -6.76
N VAL A 96 -22.16 7.38 -6.45
CA VAL A 96 -20.92 7.72 -5.74
C VAL A 96 -20.10 8.75 -6.52
N ARG A 97 -19.87 8.50 -7.81
CA ARG A 97 -19.09 9.41 -8.67
C ARG A 97 -19.71 10.78 -8.74
N ASN A 98 -21.03 10.86 -8.93
CA ASN A 98 -21.73 12.13 -9.07
C ASN A 98 -21.74 12.91 -7.75
N ASP A 99 -21.89 12.25 -6.60
CA ASP A 99 -21.74 12.88 -5.28
C ASP A 99 -20.34 13.51 -5.13
N LEU A 100 -19.28 12.74 -5.43
CA LEU A 100 -17.91 13.25 -5.34
C LEU A 100 -17.63 14.40 -6.33
N LEU A 101 -18.23 14.36 -7.52
CA LEU A 101 -18.12 15.45 -8.51
C LEU A 101 -18.74 16.76 -8.02
N THR A 102 -19.70 16.73 -7.08
CA THR A 102 -20.25 17.97 -6.50
C THR A 102 -19.21 18.76 -5.72
N ARG A 103 -18.21 18.06 -5.15
CA ARG A 103 -17.11 18.66 -4.38
C ARG A 103 -15.97 19.16 -5.25
N PHE A 104 -15.78 18.51 -6.40
CA PHE A 104 -14.70 18.81 -7.35
C PHE A 104 -15.28 19.10 -8.74
N PRO A 105 -15.98 20.23 -8.94
CA PRO A 105 -16.57 20.57 -10.23
C PRO A 105 -15.52 20.65 -11.36
N GLU A 106 -14.28 21.02 -11.04
CA GLU A 106 -13.14 21.06 -11.97
C GLU A 106 -12.82 19.68 -12.59
N ALA A 107 -13.22 18.59 -11.91
CA ALA A 107 -13.04 17.24 -12.42
C ALA A 107 -13.86 16.96 -13.69
N ASN A 108 -14.93 17.72 -13.94
CA ASN A 108 -15.80 17.52 -15.10
C ASN A 108 -15.48 18.48 -16.27
N GLU A 109 -14.44 19.30 -16.17
CA GLU A 109 -14.08 20.28 -17.21
C GLU A 109 -13.52 19.65 -18.48
N THR A 110 -12.71 18.59 -18.34
CA THR A 110 -12.07 17.90 -19.48
C THR A 110 -12.33 16.40 -19.45
N VAL A 111 -12.32 15.76 -20.62
CA VAL A 111 -12.48 14.30 -20.74
C VAL A 111 -11.39 13.55 -19.96
N GLN A 112 -10.16 14.07 -19.97
CA GLN A 112 -9.04 13.50 -19.24
C GLN A 112 -9.23 13.62 -17.73
N SER A 113 -9.60 14.81 -17.23
CA SER A 113 -9.88 15.04 -15.80
C SER A 113 -11.01 14.14 -15.32
N LYS A 114 -12.10 14.06 -16.09
CA LYS A 114 -13.25 13.20 -15.77
C LYS A 114 -12.88 11.73 -15.68
N ARG A 115 -12.05 11.25 -16.61
CA ARG A 115 -11.54 9.86 -16.58
C ARG A 115 -10.67 9.62 -15.36
N ALA A 116 -9.73 10.52 -15.08
CA ALA A 116 -8.83 10.42 -13.93
C ALA A 116 -9.60 10.47 -12.59
N PHE A 117 -10.66 11.27 -12.52
CA PHE A 117 -11.52 11.36 -11.35
C PHE A 117 -12.33 10.08 -11.16
N SER A 118 -12.87 9.55 -12.25
CA SER A 118 -13.62 8.29 -12.26
C SER A 118 -12.76 7.12 -11.77
N SER A 119 -11.43 7.14 -11.98
CA SER A 119 -10.50 6.12 -11.48
C SER A 119 -10.01 6.34 -10.04
N LEU A 120 -10.60 7.27 -9.27
CA LEU A 120 -10.34 7.38 -7.82
C LEU A 120 -10.97 6.22 -7.03
N ILE A 121 -12.01 5.61 -7.58
CA ILE A 121 -12.76 4.49 -7.00
C ILE A 121 -12.93 3.44 -8.10
N ASP A 122 -12.65 2.19 -7.79
CA ASP A 122 -12.89 1.09 -8.72
C ASP A 122 -14.39 0.82 -8.88
N ARG A 123 -14.82 0.48 -10.09
CA ARG A 123 -16.25 0.25 -10.36
C ARG A 123 -16.84 -0.87 -9.51
N MET A 124 -16.05 -1.88 -9.16
CA MET A 124 -16.50 -3.00 -8.33
C MET A 124 -16.51 -2.68 -6.83
N ALA A 125 -15.96 -1.52 -6.42
CA ALA A 125 -15.94 -1.10 -5.01
C ALA A 125 -17.35 -0.88 -4.44
N VAL A 126 -18.36 -0.69 -5.29
CA VAL A 126 -19.76 -0.51 -4.89
C VAL A 126 -20.58 -1.80 -4.85
N LEU A 127 -20.03 -2.94 -5.26
CA LEU A 127 -20.76 -4.21 -5.22
C LEU A 127 -21.22 -4.61 -3.80
N PRO A 128 -20.47 -4.36 -2.70
CA PRO A 128 -20.98 -4.61 -1.36
C PRO A 128 -22.24 -3.79 -1.05
N LEU A 129 -22.26 -2.51 -1.45
CA LEU A 129 -23.44 -1.64 -1.35
C LEU A 129 -24.60 -2.19 -2.20
N ALA A 130 -24.33 -2.64 -3.43
CA ALA A 130 -25.35 -3.21 -4.29
C ALA A 130 -25.99 -4.47 -3.68
N ARG A 131 -25.18 -5.33 -3.04
CA ARG A 131 -25.66 -6.51 -2.31
C ARG A 131 -26.48 -6.12 -1.08
N GLU A 132 -26.02 -5.16 -0.29
CA GLU A 132 -26.74 -4.64 0.87
C GLU A 132 -28.13 -4.09 0.47
N VAL A 133 -28.21 -3.32 -0.61
CA VAL A 133 -29.47 -2.78 -1.13
C VAL A 133 -30.35 -3.88 -1.75
N ALA A 134 -29.75 -4.93 -2.32
CA ALA A 134 -30.50 -6.08 -2.83
C ALA A 134 -31.13 -6.92 -1.70
N ASP A 135 -30.42 -7.08 -0.58
CA ASP A 135 -30.90 -7.75 0.62
C ASP A 135 -31.94 -6.90 1.37
N GLU A 136 -31.77 -5.57 1.35
CA GLU A 136 -32.63 -4.58 2.00
C GLU A 136 -33.20 -3.52 1.02
N PRO A 137 -34.15 -3.87 0.11
CA PRO A 137 -34.63 -2.94 -0.92
C PRO A 137 -35.32 -1.67 -0.39
N HIS A 138 -35.72 -1.66 0.87
CA HIS A 138 -36.34 -0.51 1.52
C HIS A 138 -35.37 0.68 1.70
N LEU A 139 -34.06 0.46 1.55
CA LEU A 139 -33.04 1.51 1.54
C LEU A 139 -33.14 2.41 0.30
N ILE A 140 -33.75 1.92 -0.79
CA ILE A 140 -33.95 2.69 -2.02
C ILE A 140 -34.86 3.89 -1.73
N GLY A 141 -34.43 5.09 -2.13
CA GLY A 141 -35.07 6.37 -1.86
C GLY A 141 -34.64 7.02 -0.54
N GLN A 142 -33.74 6.41 0.23
CA GLN A 142 -33.20 6.99 1.46
C GLN A 142 -31.77 7.51 1.26
N THR A 143 -31.35 8.43 2.14
CA THR A 143 -29.94 8.84 2.25
C THR A 143 -29.23 7.93 3.24
N THR A 144 -28.19 7.23 2.78
CA THR A 144 -27.36 6.35 3.63
C THR A 144 -25.89 6.72 3.53
N SER A 145 -25.15 6.51 4.62
CA SER A 145 -23.72 6.77 4.68
C SER A 145 -22.97 5.49 4.31
N VAL A 146 -22.22 5.52 3.22
CA VAL A 146 -21.51 4.35 2.67
C VAL A 146 -20.02 4.61 2.69
N ASP A 147 -19.27 3.62 3.14
CA ASP A 147 -17.81 3.60 3.04
C ASP A 147 -17.41 2.85 1.76
N VAL A 148 -16.88 3.59 0.77
CA VAL A 148 -16.50 3.04 -0.54
C VAL A 148 -14.97 2.96 -0.64
N PRO A 149 -14.39 1.78 -0.95
CA PRO A 149 -12.94 1.65 -1.17
C PRO A 149 -12.39 2.61 -2.24
N LEU A 150 -11.24 3.22 -1.96
CA LEU A 150 -10.44 3.90 -2.98
C LEU A 150 -9.82 2.89 -3.94
N SER A 151 -9.44 3.35 -5.13
CA SER A 151 -8.67 2.52 -6.06
C SER A 151 -7.30 2.16 -5.49
N ASP A 152 -6.81 0.98 -5.87
CA ASP A 152 -5.54 0.42 -5.38
C ASP A 152 -4.37 1.40 -5.53
N ASP A 153 -4.29 2.07 -6.67
CA ASP A 153 -3.23 3.04 -6.97
C ASP A 153 -3.24 4.24 -6.00
N VAL A 154 -4.43 4.78 -5.70
CA VAL A 154 -4.59 5.90 -4.76
C VAL A 154 -4.36 5.42 -3.32
N ASP A 155 -4.86 4.24 -2.97
CA ASP A 155 -4.64 3.63 -1.66
C ASP A 155 -3.15 3.38 -1.39
N MET A 156 -2.40 2.84 -2.37
CA MET A 156 -0.96 2.65 -2.29
C MET A 156 -0.21 3.98 -2.10
N PHE A 157 -0.64 5.04 -2.77
CA PHE A 157 -0.07 6.38 -2.57
C PHE A 157 -0.33 6.88 -1.13
N LEU A 158 -1.57 6.77 -0.64
CA LEU A 158 -1.94 7.22 0.71
C LEU A 158 -1.27 6.42 1.82
N LYS A 159 -0.92 5.15 1.54
CA LYS A 159 -0.06 4.29 2.38
C LYS A 159 1.42 4.65 2.31
N GLY A 160 1.84 5.49 1.36
CA GLY A 160 3.24 5.86 1.13
C GLY A 160 4.06 4.77 0.43
N ALA A 161 3.39 3.83 -0.26
CA ALA A 161 4.02 2.69 -0.92
C ALA A 161 4.44 3.01 -2.36
N ALA A 162 3.50 3.49 -3.19
CA ALA A 162 3.72 3.79 -4.60
C ALA A 162 2.74 4.86 -5.13
N PRO A 163 3.21 5.93 -5.80
CA PRO A 163 4.58 6.41 -5.76
C PRO A 163 4.95 6.85 -4.33
N ARG A 164 6.23 6.75 -3.98
CA ARG A 164 6.70 7.26 -2.68
C ARG A 164 6.74 8.77 -2.70
N ALA A 165 6.11 9.40 -1.72
CA ALA A 165 6.13 10.84 -1.56
C ALA A 165 6.86 11.27 -0.28
N ILE A 166 7.52 12.42 -0.35
CA ILE A 166 8.25 13.03 0.76
C ILE A 166 7.46 14.25 1.21
N PHE A 167 6.92 14.19 2.43
CA PHE A 167 6.13 15.27 3.02
C PHE A 167 7.03 16.20 3.83
N LEU A 168 7.02 17.49 3.50
CA LEU A 168 7.80 18.54 4.18
C LEU A 168 6.86 19.66 4.63
N ARG A 169 6.97 20.08 5.89
CA ARG A 169 6.31 21.31 6.36
C ARG A 169 7.13 22.51 5.94
N VAL A 170 6.53 23.39 5.14
CA VAL A 170 7.23 24.54 4.52
C VAL A 170 6.89 25.89 5.14
N GLY A 171 5.96 25.92 6.10
CA GLY A 171 5.59 27.15 6.83
C GLY A 171 4.39 27.83 6.20
N GLU A 172 4.21 29.11 6.49
CA GLU A 172 3.10 29.90 5.97
C GLU A 172 3.37 30.35 4.53
N ALA A 173 2.30 30.41 3.74
CA ALA A 173 2.31 31.00 2.41
C ALA A 173 1.84 32.47 2.47
N SER A 174 2.44 33.30 1.63
CA SER A 174 1.98 34.67 1.43
C SER A 174 0.65 34.71 0.67
N SER A 175 0.01 35.88 0.67
CA SER A 175 -1.16 36.11 -0.16
C SER A 175 -0.86 35.84 -1.64
N PRO A 176 -1.78 35.19 -2.37
CA PRO A 176 -1.58 34.83 -3.77
C PRO A 176 -1.54 36.07 -4.65
N MET A 177 -0.44 36.22 -5.39
CA MET A 177 -0.29 37.23 -6.43
C MET A 177 -0.71 36.63 -7.76
N ARG A 178 -1.78 37.14 -8.38
CA ARG A 178 -2.24 36.65 -9.68
C ARG A 178 -1.20 36.90 -10.76
N ASN A 179 -0.88 35.87 -11.54
CA ASN A 179 -0.13 36.02 -12.78
C ASN A 179 -1.11 36.17 -13.95
N ALA A 180 -0.70 36.89 -14.99
CA ALA A 180 -1.57 37.21 -16.13
C ALA A 180 -1.75 36.02 -17.11
N GLU A 181 -0.89 35.01 -17.05
CA GLU A 181 -0.94 33.83 -17.92
C GLU A 181 -1.66 32.65 -17.23
N GLU A 182 -2.70 32.13 -17.90
CA GLU A 182 -3.29 30.79 -17.70
C GLU A 182 -3.79 30.38 -16.30
N GLY A 183 -4.13 31.33 -15.43
CA GLY A 183 -4.70 31.01 -14.12
C GLY A 183 -3.68 30.51 -13.10
N ASP A 184 -2.39 30.61 -13.41
CA ASP A 184 -1.31 30.42 -12.47
C ASP A 184 -1.24 31.59 -11.47
N PHE A 185 -0.70 31.32 -10.28
CA PHE A 185 -0.51 32.33 -9.25
C PHE A 185 0.86 32.17 -8.58
N LYS A 186 1.38 33.28 -8.07
CA LYS A 186 2.67 33.32 -7.38
C LYS A 186 2.45 33.48 -5.88
N ILE A 187 3.21 32.73 -5.09
CA ILE A 187 3.29 32.89 -3.63
C ILE A 187 4.75 32.83 -3.17
N GLU A 188 5.01 33.46 -2.03
CA GLU A 188 6.22 33.25 -1.25
C GLU A 188 5.95 32.19 -0.16
N VAL A 189 6.94 31.32 0.08
CA VAL A 189 6.83 30.27 1.10
C VAL A 189 8.06 30.30 2.01
N ALA A 190 7.83 30.48 3.31
CA ALA A 190 8.88 30.79 4.28
C ALA A 190 10.10 29.83 4.29
N ARG A 191 9.90 28.53 4.05
CA ARG A 191 10.98 27.51 4.05
C ARG A 191 11.09 26.76 2.73
N LEU A 192 10.93 27.47 1.62
CA LEU A 192 11.10 26.92 0.27
C LEU A 192 12.51 26.34 0.02
N ASN A 193 13.53 26.89 0.69
CA ASN A 193 14.90 26.37 0.63
C ASN A 193 15.00 24.87 0.95
N LYS A 194 14.20 24.35 1.89
CA LYS A 194 14.16 22.90 2.21
C LYS A 194 13.66 22.05 1.05
N VAL A 195 12.70 22.57 0.29
CA VAL A 195 12.13 21.92 -0.89
C VAL A 195 13.17 21.89 -2.00
N SER A 196 13.77 23.04 -2.33
CA SER A 196 14.82 23.14 -3.34
C SER A 196 16.03 22.24 -3.05
N ALA A 197 16.49 22.18 -1.80
CA ALA A 197 17.60 21.32 -1.40
C ALA A 197 17.26 19.83 -1.59
N LYS A 198 16.01 19.43 -1.32
CA LYS A 198 15.57 18.04 -1.49
C LYS A 198 15.42 17.66 -2.95
N ILE A 199 14.88 18.56 -3.78
CA ILE A 199 14.77 18.40 -5.23
C ILE A 199 16.17 18.24 -5.84
N ALA A 200 17.12 19.10 -5.46
CA ALA A 200 18.50 19.00 -5.93
C ALA A 200 19.13 17.63 -5.59
N ALA A 201 18.90 17.12 -4.39
CA ALA A 201 19.38 15.79 -3.98
C ALA A 201 18.76 14.64 -4.78
N ILE A 202 17.49 14.77 -5.22
CA ILE A 202 16.81 13.77 -6.06
C ILE A 202 17.29 13.87 -7.51
N GLY A 203 17.40 15.10 -8.04
CA GLY A 203 17.78 15.39 -9.42
C GLY A 203 19.19 14.94 -9.79
N GLN A 204 20.11 14.77 -8.83
CA GLN A 204 21.42 14.15 -9.09
C GLN A 204 21.34 12.73 -9.66
N HIS A 205 20.18 12.07 -9.56
CA HIS A 205 19.93 10.76 -10.13
C HIS A 205 19.18 10.80 -11.48
N GLY A 206 19.08 11.96 -12.13
CA GLY A 206 18.40 12.10 -13.43
C GLY A 206 16.87 12.02 -13.34
N ALA A 207 16.30 12.19 -12.15
CA ALA A 207 14.86 12.21 -11.93
C ALA A 207 14.32 13.64 -11.98
N GLU A 208 13.14 13.81 -12.59
CA GLU A 208 12.38 15.06 -12.61
C GLU A 208 11.23 14.99 -11.60
N PRO A 209 11.44 15.43 -10.35
CA PRO A 209 10.44 15.29 -9.31
C PRO A 209 9.28 16.26 -9.53
N THR A 210 8.06 15.79 -9.31
CA THR A 210 6.90 16.66 -9.20
C THR A 210 6.75 17.14 -7.75
N VAL A 211 6.42 18.41 -7.57
CA VAL A 211 6.21 19.00 -6.25
C VAL A 211 4.82 19.61 -6.17
N LEU A 212 4.07 19.17 -5.18
CA LEU A 212 2.75 19.70 -4.86
C LEU A 212 2.83 20.51 -3.57
N LEU A 213 2.12 21.63 -3.51
CA LEU A 213 1.87 22.39 -2.29
C LEU A 213 0.43 22.17 -1.86
N VAL A 214 0.26 21.86 -0.59
CA VAL A 214 -1.03 21.55 0.05
C VAL A 214 -1.30 22.60 1.12
N ALA A 215 -2.40 23.33 0.94
CA ALA A 215 -2.96 24.28 1.90
C ALA A 215 -4.39 23.83 2.24
N ASP A 216 -4.53 23.15 3.37
CA ASP A 216 -5.79 22.54 3.80
C ASP A 216 -6.38 21.60 2.73
N THR A 217 -7.51 21.96 2.10
CA THR A 217 -8.15 21.18 1.01
C THR A 217 -7.67 21.59 -0.39
N SER A 218 -6.91 22.68 -0.51
CA SER A 218 -6.37 23.14 -1.79
C SER A 218 -5.00 22.55 -2.08
N VAL A 219 -4.82 22.09 -3.32
CA VAL A 219 -3.55 21.52 -3.79
C VAL A 219 -3.16 22.16 -5.11
N ALA A 220 -1.91 22.59 -5.19
CA ALA A 220 -1.34 23.21 -6.39
C ALA A 220 0.01 22.57 -6.76
N ARG A 221 0.30 22.45 -8.05
CA ARG A 221 1.58 21.98 -8.58
C ARG A 221 2.56 23.16 -8.72
N ILE A 222 3.81 22.97 -8.31
CA ILE A 222 4.88 23.93 -8.58
C ILE A 222 5.32 23.80 -10.05
N LYS A 223 5.22 24.90 -10.81
CA LYS A 223 5.74 25.01 -12.19
C LYS A 223 7.16 25.55 -12.21
N SER A 224 7.42 26.62 -11.47
CA SER A 224 8.75 27.23 -11.37
C SER A 224 8.99 27.83 -9.99
N MET A 225 10.27 27.94 -9.62
CA MET A 225 10.73 28.59 -8.39
C MET A 225 11.82 29.58 -8.78
N GLU A 226 11.57 30.87 -8.57
CA GLU A 226 12.47 31.97 -8.94
C GLU A 226 12.51 32.99 -7.80
N ASP A 227 13.71 33.35 -7.33
CA ASP A 227 13.95 34.43 -6.38
C ASP A 227 13.04 34.42 -5.11
N GLY A 228 12.80 33.23 -4.56
CA GLY A 228 11.97 33.02 -3.36
C GLY A 228 10.46 32.93 -3.64
N ASN A 229 10.03 33.28 -4.85
CA ASN A 229 8.66 33.10 -5.32
C ASN A 229 8.48 31.73 -5.99
N VAL A 230 7.28 31.20 -5.85
CA VAL A 230 6.86 29.94 -6.47
C VAL A 230 5.68 30.22 -7.39
N THR A 231 5.80 29.84 -8.65
CA THR A 231 4.68 29.85 -9.59
C THR A 231 3.93 28.52 -9.47
N LEU A 232 2.64 28.61 -9.18
CA LEU A 232 1.76 27.49 -8.91
C LEU A 232 0.65 27.39 -9.95
N GLN A 233 0.38 26.15 -10.34
CA GLN A 233 -0.81 25.76 -11.09
C GLN A 233 -1.80 25.09 -10.12
N MET A 234 -3.02 25.60 -10.03
CA MET A 234 -4.06 24.95 -9.23
C MET A 234 -4.42 23.57 -9.80
N LEU A 235 -4.48 22.56 -8.95
CA LEU A 235 -5.02 21.25 -9.30
C LEU A 235 -6.43 21.09 -8.71
N THR A 236 -6.63 21.45 -7.44
CA THR A 236 -7.94 21.41 -6.78
C THR A 236 -8.06 22.46 -5.69
N GLY A 237 -9.29 22.90 -5.39
CA GLY A 237 -9.59 23.90 -4.37
C GLY A 237 -9.50 25.35 -4.87
N ARG A 238 -9.11 26.27 -4.00
CA ARG A 238 -9.12 27.71 -4.27
C ARG A 238 -7.80 28.38 -3.89
N GLN A 239 -7.37 29.35 -4.70
CA GLN A 239 -6.10 30.05 -4.52
C GLN A 239 -6.04 30.85 -3.21
N ASP A 240 -7.15 31.38 -2.74
CA ASP A 240 -7.23 32.19 -1.51
C ASP A 240 -7.05 31.36 -0.24
N GLN A 241 -7.23 30.03 -0.29
CA GLN A 241 -6.89 29.15 0.84
C GLN A 241 -5.38 29.11 1.13
N PHE A 242 -4.52 29.60 0.21
CA PHE A 242 -3.09 29.71 0.48
C PHE A 242 -2.72 30.94 1.32
N ASP A 243 -3.60 31.93 1.44
CA ASP A 243 -3.30 33.18 2.15
C ASP A 243 -3.12 32.96 3.66
N GLY A 244 -1.88 33.09 4.15
CA GLY A 244 -1.54 32.87 5.56
C GLY A 244 -1.67 31.41 6.03
N ALA A 245 -1.93 30.46 5.12
CA ALA A 245 -2.13 29.07 5.49
C ALA A 245 -0.80 28.33 5.74
N SER A 246 -0.81 27.39 6.69
CA SER A 246 0.32 26.51 6.93
C SER A 246 0.43 25.45 5.83
N VAL A 247 1.37 25.64 4.91
CA VAL A 247 1.55 24.81 3.73
C VAL A 247 2.47 23.61 3.99
N LYS A 248 2.13 22.49 3.35
CA LYS A 248 2.97 21.29 3.25
C LYS A 248 3.39 21.08 1.79
N ALA A 249 4.67 20.79 1.56
CA ALA A 249 5.16 20.34 0.26
C ALA A 249 5.16 18.82 0.20
N VAL A 250 4.67 18.26 -0.90
CA VAL A 250 4.67 16.85 -1.22
C VAL A 250 5.56 16.67 -2.45
N ILE A 251 6.75 16.11 -2.24
CA ILE A 251 7.72 15.86 -3.31
C ILE A 251 7.58 14.42 -3.75
N ILE A 252 7.26 14.22 -5.02
CA ILE A 252 7.14 12.92 -5.67
C ILE A 252 8.38 12.78 -6.57
N PRO A 253 9.34 11.89 -6.25
CA PRO A 253 10.59 11.77 -7.00
C PRO A 253 10.42 11.32 -8.45
N SER A 254 9.38 10.52 -8.73
CA SER A 254 9.07 10.01 -10.06
C SER A 254 8.21 11.00 -10.84
N PRO A 255 8.49 11.23 -12.15
CA PRO A 255 7.62 12.03 -13.01
C PRO A 255 6.25 11.36 -13.20
N GLU A 256 5.28 12.13 -13.70
CA GLU A 256 3.88 11.71 -13.87
C GLU A 256 3.67 10.53 -14.81
N ASP A 257 4.48 10.43 -15.86
CA ASP A 257 4.43 9.36 -16.88
C ASP A 257 4.95 8.00 -16.38
N GLN A 258 5.71 7.98 -15.28
CA GLN A 258 6.34 6.77 -14.73
C GLN A 258 5.60 6.18 -13.53
N ARG A 259 4.38 6.65 -13.23
CA ARG A 259 3.57 6.20 -12.09
C ARG A 259 2.14 5.90 -12.50
N SER A 260 1.45 5.11 -11.68
CA SER A 260 0.07 4.67 -11.94
C SER A 260 -0.99 5.71 -11.56
N VAL A 261 -0.71 6.62 -10.63
CA VAL A 261 -1.58 7.75 -10.28
C VAL A 261 -1.11 9.05 -10.94
N SER A 262 -2.03 9.89 -11.40
CA SER A 262 -1.75 11.25 -11.88
C SER A 262 -1.58 12.27 -10.74
N ASP A 263 -1.02 13.45 -11.00
CA ASP A 263 -0.95 14.52 -9.98
C ASP A 263 -2.33 15.00 -9.58
N GLN A 264 -3.24 15.05 -10.55
CA GLN A 264 -4.62 15.43 -10.32
C GLN A 264 -5.31 14.45 -9.36
N GLN A 265 -5.10 13.14 -9.55
CA GLN A 265 -5.62 12.12 -8.64
C GLN A 265 -5.04 12.25 -7.23
N ILE A 266 -3.73 12.48 -7.12
CA ILE A 266 -3.09 12.74 -5.83
C ILE A 266 -3.67 13.99 -5.17
N ALA A 267 -3.89 15.06 -5.93
CA ALA A 267 -4.45 16.31 -5.43
C ALA A 267 -5.84 16.10 -4.81
N TRP A 268 -6.75 15.44 -5.53
CA TRP A 268 -8.07 15.10 -5.00
C TRP A 268 -7.99 14.16 -3.79
N ALA A 269 -7.12 13.15 -3.82
CA ALA A 269 -6.95 12.25 -2.68
C ALA A 269 -6.42 12.97 -1.42
N LEU A 270 -5.51 13.92 -1.58
CA LEU A 270 -5.01 14.75 -0.49
C LEU A 270 -6.07 15.72 0.03
N ALA A 271 -6.87 16.31 -0.85
CA ALA A 271 -7.99 17.18 -0.49
C ALA A 271 -9.06 16.42 0.31
N LEU A 272 -9.52 15.28 -0.20
CA LEU A 272 -10.46 14.39 0.48
C LEU A 272 -9.92 13.88 1.84
N LYS A 273 -8.61 13.68 1.95
CA LYS A 273 -7.96 13.30 3.20
C LYS A 273 -7.90 14.47 4.19
N ALA A 274 -7.69 15.69 3.71
CA ALA A 274 -7.72 16.89 4.54
C ALA A 274 -9.13 17.19 5.07
N GLU A 275 -10.17 16.96 4.26
CA GLU A 275 -11.59 17.04 4.66
C GLU A 275 -11.96 16.01 5.74
N GLY A 276 -11.17 14.96 5.91
CA GLY A 276 -11.43 13.90 6.89
C GLY A 276 -12.47 12.86 6.44
N VAL A 277 -12.83 12.85 5.15
CA VAL A 277 -13.76 11.86 4.59
C VAL A 277 -13.09 10.55 4.20
N ILE A 278 -11.77 10.58 3.97
CA ILE A 278 -10.98 9.35 3.79
C ILE A 278 -10.59 8.77 5.16
N LYS A 279 -10.89 7.49 5.36
CA LYS A 279 -10.51 6.74 6.56
C LYS A 279 -9.75 5.47 6.18
N ARG A 280 -8.82 5.06 7.05
CA ARG A 280 -8.10 3.80 6.89
C ARG A 280 -8.78 2.73 7.73
N VAL A 281 -9.22 1.65 7.08
CA VAL A 281 -9.95 0.54 7.69
C VAL A 281 -9.14 -0.76 7.59
N PRO A 282 -9.31 -1.70 8.53
CA PRO A 282 -8.63 -2.98 8.46
C PRO A 282 -9.21 -3.88 7.36
N HIS A 283 -8.34 -4.55 6.61
CA HIS A 283 -8.72 -5.44 5.52
C HIS A 283 -8.77 -6.90 6.02
N PHE A 284 -9.72 -7.22 6.90
CA PHE A 284 -9.88 -8.60 7.38
C PHE A 284 -10.47 -9.54 6.32
N SER A 285 -11.15 -8.98 5.30
CA SER A 285 -11.77 -9.76 4.22
C SER A 285 -10.76 -10.63 3.46
N LEU A 286 -9.55 -10.11 3.20
CA LEU A 286 -8.42 -10.87 2.60
C LEU A 286 -8.05 -12.13 3.39
N LEU A 287 -8.38 -12.19 4.68
CA LEU A 287 -8.04 -13.31 5.57
C LEU A 287 -9.24 -14.24 5.87
N THR A 288 -10.48 -13.79 5.68
CA THR A 288 -11.67 -14.57 6.05
C THR A 288 -12.51 -14.99 4.84
N HIS A 289 -12.44 -14.27 3.72
CA HIS A 289 -13.25 -14.54 2.53
C HIS A 289 -12.36 -14.96 1.35
N THR A 290 -12.72 -16.09 0.73
CA THR A 290 -12.05 -16.64 -0.48
C THR A 290 -12.97 -16.55 -1.69
N ASP A 291 -13.94 -15.63 -1.66
CA ASP A 291 -15.00 -15.58 -2.65
C ASP A 291 -14.45 -15.06 -3.99
N SER A 292 -14.40 -15.93 -5.00
CA SER A 292 -13.79 -15.72 -6.33
C SER A 292 -14.41 -14.58 -7.15
N THR A 293 -15.39 -13.86 -6.62
CA THR A 293 -16.06 -12.76 -7.33
C THR A 293 -15.19 -11.51 -7.50
N TYR A 294 -14.10 -11.40 -6.74
CA TYR A 294 -13.13 -10.29 -6.84
C TYR A 294 -11.72 -10.85 -7.00
N PRO A 295 -11.20 -11.04 -8.22
CA PRO A 295 -9.85 -11.57 -8.42
C PRO A 295 -8.73 -10.71 -7.80
N GLU A 296 -8.99 -9.43 -7.51
CA GLU A 296 -8.09 -8.55 -6.74
C GLU A 296 -8.07 -8.85 -5.23
N LEU A 297 -9.15 -9.42 -4.67
CA LEU A 297 -9.29 -9.79 -3.25
C LEU A 297 -9.14 -11.29 -3.00
N ALA A 298 -9.53 -12.12 -3.98
CA ALA A 298 -9.58 -13.56 -3.91
C ALA A 298 -8.25 -14.16 -4.35
N GLY A 299 -7.37 -14.43 -3.39
CA GLY A 299 -6.16 -15.21 -3.66
C GLY A 299 -4.98 -14.92 -2.74
N ALA A 300 -5.00 -13.81 -2.00
CA ALA A 300 -3.88 -13.46 -1.13
C ALA A 300 -3.65 -14.50 -0.02
N LEU A 301 -4.70 -14.93 0.68
CA LEU A 301 -4.59 -15.97 1.69
C LEU A 301 -4.22 -17.33 1.09
N ALA A 302 -4.82 -17.70 -0.04
CA ALA A 302 -4.50 -18.97 -0.71
C ALA A 302 -3.04 -19.01 -1.20
N ALA A 303 -2.53 -17.90 -1.75
CA ALA A 303 -1.14 -17.76 -2.16
C ALA A 303 -0.17 -17.74 -0.98
N LEU A 304 -0.54 -17.06 0.12
CA LEU A 304 0.27 -16.99 1.34
C LEU A 304 0.33 -18.36 2.03
N VAL A 305 -0.81 -18.99 2.27
CA VAL A 305 -0.90 -20.34 2.88
C VAL A 305 -0.26 -21.38 1.97
N GLY A 306 -0.47 -21.31 0.65
CA GLY A 306 0.17 -22.17 -0.32
C GLY A 306 1.70 -22.06 -0.27
N SER A 307 2.23 -20.83 -0.29
CA SER A 307 3.68 -20.59 -0.20
C SER A 307 4.28 -20.99 1.16
N LEU A 308 3.52 -20.78 2.24
CA LEU A 308 3.94 -21.21 3.58
C LEU A 308 3.97 -22.75 3.69
N LEU A 309 2.94 -23.42 3.17
CA LEU A 309 2.83 -24.87 3.17
C LEU A 309 3.94 -25.50 2.32
N THR A 310 4.26 -24.93 1.16
CA THR A 310 5.38 -25.44 0.33
C THR A 310 6.72 -25.29 1.04
N MET A 311 6.99 -24.16 1.70
CA MET A 311 8.20 -23.98 2.50
C MET A 311 8.26 -24.95 3.68
N LEU A 312 7.15 -25.15 4.40
CA LEU A 312 7.08 -26.05 5.55
C LEU A 312 7.29 -27.51 5.13
N VAL A 313 6.59 -27.97 4.08
CA VAL A 313 6.75 -29.32 3.53
C VAL A 313 8.19 -29.53 3.03
N THR A 314 8.76 -28.55 2.33
CA THR A 314 10.16 -28.61 1.87
C THR A 314 11.12 -28.72 3.05
N ALA A 315 10.92 -27.93 4.10
CA ALA A 315 11.74 -27.99 5.32
C ALA A 315 11.56 -29.34 6.05
N ALA A 316 10.32 -29.83 6.17
CA ALA A 316 9.99 -31.09 6.82
C ALA A 316 10.60 -32.31 6.11
N VAL A 317 10.85 -32.24 4.80
CA VAL A 317 11.53 -33.29 4.04
C VAL A 317 13.04 -33.07 4.01
N SER A 318 13.50 -31.83 3.77
CA SER A 318 14.92 -31.50 3.61
C SER A 318 15.71 -31.65 4.91
N ILE A 319 15.13 -31.28 6.06
CA ILE A 319 15.82 -31.36 7.36
C ILE A 319 16.11 -32.82 7.74
N PRO A 320 15.13 -33.75 7.76
CA PRO A 320 15.42 -35.16 8.05
C PRO A 320 16.38 -35.79 7.05
N MET A 321 16.25 -35.48 5.75
CA MET A 321 17.18 -35.95 4.73
C MET A 321 18.62 -35.51 4.99
N GLY A 322 18.82 -34.24 5.39
CA GLY A 322 20.14 -33.73 5.77
C GLY A 322 20.69 -34.41 7.02
N ILE A 323 19.84 -34.67 8.02
CA ILE A 323 20.22 -35.39 9.24
C ILE A 323 20.61 -36.83 8.92
N PHE A 324 19.83 -37.55 8.10
CA PHE A 324 20.15 -38.93 7.72
C PHE A 324 21.43 -39.03 6.91
N ALA A 325 21.70 -38.08 6.00
CA ALA A 325 22.97 -38.01 5.28
C ALA A 325 24.16 -37.77 6.22
N ALA A 326 23.99 -36.95 7.25
CA ALA A 326 25.03 -36.71 8.26
C ALA A 326 25.29 -37.95 9.12
N ILE A 327 24.25 -38.67 9.56
CA ILE A 327 24.37 -39.92 10.32
C ILE A 327 25.02 -41.01 9.47
N PHE A 328 24.65 -41.15 8.19
CA PHE A 328 25.25 -42.14 7.29
C PHE A 328 26.74 -41.88 7.03
N LEU A 329 27.19 -40.62 7.04
CA LEU A 329 28.61 -40.28 6.97
C LEU A 329 29.36 -40.47 8.30
N GLU A 330 28.63 -40.60 9.42
CA GLU A 330 29.17 -40.87 10.75
C GLU A 330 29.45 -42.38 10.96
N GLU A 331 28.69 -43.26 10.28
CA GLU A 331 28.86 -44.72 10.23
C GLU A 331 29.92 -45.19 9.22
#